data_AF-A0A538LGM7-F1
#
_entry.id   AF-A0A538LGM7-F1
#
_cell.length_a   1.000
_cell.length_b   1.000
_cell.length_c   1.000
_cell.angle_alpha   90.00
_cell.angle_beta   90.00
_cell.angle_gamma   90.00
#
_symmetry.space_group_name_H-M   'P 1'
#
loop_
_entity.id
_entity.type
_entity.pdbx_description
1 polymer ?
#
loop_
_entity_poly.entity_id
_entity_poly.type
_entity_poly.pdbx_seq_one_letter_code
_entity_poly.pdbx_strand_id
1 'polypeptide(L)'
;MPKLVAILAAALVFPPAAAAHLRTGTVAVDYRAQLTRRPVGPVTVGVYQSDLALHLSVRPGHTVTVYGYLGEPFFRIGDGAVTVNKASPTAAAARMSTHGMSVVWHDVRTSRSRWSVPVAVDGRRETIAGATDRRARPSLALWAVAVAAFVLAACVLRSPVAAGVLSSCAAIIVAAAFALSTYASPGTWIAGVDELVFAAAGVGVLRWGPPSARLPSALWLSLLGVAIGLSKGEVFLHAIVLSALPGTLVRALTVIAIGAGIAGGALTWRAYAR
;
A
#
# COMPACT_ATOMS: atom_id res chain seq x y z
N MET A 1 -1.80 -21.70 -30.50
CA MET A 1 -0.64 -21.53 -29.59
C MET A 1 0.13 -20.19 -29.73
N PRO A 2 0.35 -19.59 -30.92
CA PRO A 2 1.17 -18.36 -31.00
C PRO A 2 0.50 -17.11 -30.38
N LYS A 3 -0.84 -17.06 -30.36
CA LYS A 3 -1.60 -15.96 -29.74
C LYS A 3 -1.48 -15.90 -28.21
N LEU A 4 -1.24 -17.04 -27.56
CA LEU A 4 -1.12 -17.14 -26.10
C LEU A 4 0.28 -16.68 -25.62
N VAL A 5 1.31 -16.94 -26.43
CA VAL A 5 2.67 -16.41 -26.25
C VAL A 5 2.71 -14.90 -26.45
N ALA A 6 1.95 -14.36 -27.42
CA ALA A 6 1.86 -12.92 -27.65
C ALA A 6 1.19 -12.15 -26.49
N ILE A 7 0.18 -12.74 -25.84
CA ILE A 7 -0.48 -12.14 -24.67
C ILE A 7 0.44 -12.16 -23.43
N LEU A 8 1.20 -13.25 -23.23
CA LEU A 8 2.21 -13.33 -22.16
C LEU A 8 3.39 -12.38 -22.40
N ALA A 9 3.82 -12.21 -23.66
CA ALA A 9 4.89 -11.28 -24.03
C ALA A 9 4.48 -9.82 -23.85
N ALA A 10 3.20 -9.45 -24.07
CA ALA A 10 2.71 -8.10 -23.83
C ALA A 10 2.68 -7.72 -22.33
N ALA A 11 2.48 -8.70 -21.43
CA ALA A 11 2.53 -8.48 -19.99
C ALA A 11 3.95 -8.18 -19.46
N LEU A 12 4.99 -8.55 -20.22
CA LEU A 12 6.40 -8.31 -19.87
C LEU A 12 6.93 -6.92 -20.30
N VAL A 13 6.12 -6.12 -21.00
CA VAL A 13 6.54 -4.81 -21.55
C VAL A 13 6.08 -3.63 -20.67
N PHE A 14 5.46 -3.88 -19.51
CA PHE A 14 5.18 -2.78 -18.57
C PHE A 14 6.49 -2.25 -18.00
N PRO A 15 6.86 -0.97 -18.25
CA PRO A 15 8.03 -0.39 -17.62
C PRO A 15 7.81 -0.40 -16.10
N PRO A 16 8.85 -0.72 -15.29
CA PRO A 16 8.75 -0.55 -13.85
C PRO A 16 8.42 0.92 -13.58
N ALA A 17 7.36 1.16 -12.80
CA ALA A 17 6.99 2.51 -12.40
C ALA A 17 8.22 3.18 -11.76
N ALA A 18 8.72 4.24 -12.39
CA ALA A 18 9.84 5.02 -11.90
C ALA A 18 9.45 5.65 -10.55
N ALA A 19 9.93 5.08 -9.45
CA ALA A 19 9.59 5.48 -8.09
C ALA A 19 10.53 6.60 -7.60
N ALA A 20 10.18 7.85 -7.92
CA ALA A 20 10.87 9.05 -7.43
C ALA A 20 10.19 9.73 -6.22
N HIS A 21 9.15 9.10 -5.64
CA HIS A 21 8.39 9.68 -4.53
C HIS A 21 8.83 9.14 -3.17
N LEU A 22 8.99 10.03 -2.17
CA LEU A 22 9.35 9.70 -0.79
C LEU A 22 8.40 8.70 -0.11
N ARG A 23 7.15 8.58 -0.60
CA ARG A 23 6.24 7.47 -0.29
C ARG A 23 6.37 6.43 -1.39
N THR A 24 7.22 5.43 -1.16
CA THR A 24 7.18 4.19 -1.92
C THR A 24 5.76 3.63 -1.78
N GLY A 25 5.17 3.11 -2.85
CA GLY A 25 3.84 2.46 -2.82
C GLY A 25 3.84 1.15 -2.03
N THR A 26 4.54 1.11 -0.88
CA THR A 26 4.67 -0.03 0.01
C THR A 26 3.30 -0.40 0.55
N VAL A 27 2.77 -1.52 0.08
CA VAL A 27 1.45 -2.02 0.48
C VAL A 27 1.53 -2.99 1.66
N ALA A 28 2.72 -3.48 2.00
CA ALA A 28 2.91 -4.40 3.12
C ALA A 28 4.37 -4.40 3.64
N VAL A 29 4.57 -4.77 4.91
CA VAL A 29 5.88 -4.78 5.60
C VAL A 29 6.00 -5.94 6.59
N ASP A 30 7.24 -6.26 6.98
CA ASP A 30 7.58 -7.31 7.95
C ASP A 30 7.87 -6.79 9.35
N TYR A 31 7.70 -5.49 9.58
CA TYR A 31 8.06 -4.87 10.84
C TYR A 31 6.93 -3.99 11.35
N ARG A 32 6.94 -3.78 12.65
CA ARG A 32 6.01 -2.90 13.33
C ARG A 32 6.81 -1.92 14.19
N ALA A 33 6.74 -0.66 13.84
CA ALA A 33 7.29 0.41 14.66
C ALA A 33 6.20 0.96 15.59
N GLN A 34 6.50 1.12 16.88
CA GLN A 34 5.56 1.68 17.84
C GLN A 34 6.26 2.72 18.70
N LEU A 35 5.55 3.82 18.96
CA LEU A 35 5.97 4.80 19.95
C LEU A 35 5.70 4.24 21.34
N THR A 36 6.75 4.12 22.14
CA THR A 36 6.67 3.70 23.55
C THR A 36 6.72 4.90 24.49
N ARG A 37 7.29 6.03 24.04
CA ARG A 37 7.29 7.30 24.78
C ARG A 37 7.09 8.47 23.82
N ARG A 38 6.22 9.40 24.21
CA ARG A 38 5.97 10.65 23.50
C ARG A 38 6.33 11.82 24.39
N PRO A 39 6.79 12.94 23.81
CA PRO A 39 6.94 14.16 24.57
C PRO A 39 5.59 14.64 25.13
N VAL A 40 5.61 15.27 26.30
CA VAL A 40 4.41 15.85 26.93
C VAL A 40 4.13 17.22 26.33
N GLY A 41 2.85 17.56 26.16
CA GLY A 41 2.41 18.91 25.79
C GLY A 41 2.00 19.05 24.31
N PRO A 42 2.40 20.13 23.62
CA PRO A 42 1.81 20.63 22.36
C PRO A 42 2.24 19.85 21.10
N VAL A 43 2.71 18.61 21.28
CA VAL A 43 3.45 17.87 20.26
C VAL A 43 2.67 16.64 19.83
N THR A 44 2.49 16.47 18.52
CA THR A 44 1.97 15.24 17.92
C THR A 44 3.10 14.48 17.24
N VAL A 45 3.31 13.23 17.66
CA VAL A 45 4.34 12.34 17.10
C VAL A 45 3.70 11.11 16.49
N GLY A 46 4.20 10.71 15.32
CA GLY A 46 3.84 9.47 14.65
C GLY A 46 5.07 8.76 14.07
N VAL A 47 4.91 7.47 13.76
CA VAL A 47 5.87 6.70 12.97
C VAL A 47 5.13 6.02 11.83
N TYR A 48 5.61 6.23 10.60
CA TYR A 48 5.05 5.62 9.41
C TYR A 48 5.64 4.21 9.23
N GLN A 49 4.77 3.21 9.07
CA GLN A 49 5.20 1.82 8.90
C GLN A 49 5.81 1.54 7.52
N SER A 50 5.51 2.33 6.50
CA SER A 50 5.94 2.10 5.12
C SER A 50 7.46 2.20 4.93
N ASP A 51 8.08 3.12 5.67
CA ASP A 51 9.46 3.56 5.48
C ASP A 51 10.16 3.92 6.80
N LEU A 52 9.53 3.63 7.94
CA LEU A 52 10.02 3.96 9.29
C LEU A 52 10.29 5.45 9.52
N ALA A 53 9.63 6.33 8.75
CA ALA A 53 9.73 7.76 8.92
C ALA A 53 9.04 8.24 10.20
N LEU A 54 9.63 9.23 10.87
CA LEU A 54 9.00 9.93 11.98
C LEU A 54 8.21 11.13 11.46
N HIS A 55 7.05 11.36 12.05
CA HIS A 55 6.26 12.56 11.88
C HIS A 55 6.23 13.33 13.19
N LEU A 56 6.46 14.64 13.10
CA LEU A 56 6.37 15.56 14.23
C LEU A 56 5.59 16.79 13.81
N SER A 57 4.55 17.13 14.56
CA SER A 57 3.81 18.39 14.41
C SER A 57 3.68 19.08 15.75
N VAL A 58 3.77 20.42 15.74
CA VAL A 58 3.78 21.25 16.94
C VAL A 58 2.65 22.27 16.86
N ARG A 59 1.89 22.44 17.95
CA ARG A 59 0.85 23.47 18.02
C ARG A 59 1.46 24.88 17.91
N PRO A 60 0.75 25.85 17.31
CA PRO A 60 1.19 27.25 17.30
C PRO A 60 1.50 27.76 18.71
N GLY A 61 2.50 28.65 18.82
CA GLY A 61 2.94 29.23 20.10
C GLY A 61 3.98 28.40 20.87
N HIS A 62 4.38 27.24 20.36
CA HIS A 62 5.38 26.37 21.00
C HIS A 62 6.59 26.13 20.12
N THR A 63 7.71 25.80 20.77
CA THR A 63 8.97 25.48 20.10
C THR A 63 9.39 24.06 20.41
N VAL A 64 9.81 23.31 19.39
CA VAL A 64 10.48 22.02 19.57
C VAL A 64 11.79 22.00 18.80
N THR A 65 12.89 21.69 19.48
CA THR A 65 14.18 21.39 18.86
C THR A 65 14.41 19.89 18.87
N VAL A 66 14.71 19.30 17.72
CA VAL A 66 15.08 17.89 17.60
C VAL A 66 16.59 17.79 17.50
N TYR A 67 17.17 16.79 18.19
CA TYR A 67 18.61 16.57 18.19
C TYR A 67 19.01 15.40 17.30
N GLY A 68 20.13 15.58 16.61
CA GLY A 68 20.72 14.65 15.68
C GLY A 68 21.44 13.48 16.33
N TYR A 69 22.18 12.74 15.52
CA TYR A 69 22.88 11.52 15.91
C TYR A 69 24.06 11.78 16.86
N LEU A 70 24.64 12.98 16.82
CA LEU A 70 25.74 13.41 17.68
C LEU A 70 25.27 14.31 18.83
N GLY A 71 23.95 14.45 19.00
CA GLY A 71 23.36 15.38 19.98
C GLY A 71 23.35 16.84 19.53
N GLU A 72 23.71 17.10 18.26
CA GLU A 72 23.66 18.44 17.68
C GLU A 72 22.21 18.88 17.41
N PRO A 73 21.89 20.19 17.43
CA PRO A 73 20.59 20.67 16.97
C PRO A 73 20.40 20.29 15.49
N PHE A 74 19.39 19.49 15.19
CA PHE A 74 19.11 18.99 13.85
C PHE A 74 18.12 19.91 13.13
N PHE A 75 16.93 20.09 13.70
CA PHE A 75 15.97 21.09 13.23
C PHE A 75 15.16 21.63 14.40
N ARG A 76 14.54 22.79 14.19
CA ARG A 76 13.63 23.43 15.12
C ARG A 76 12.29 23.69 14.45
N ILE A 77 11.19 23.41 15.15
CA ILE A 77 9.85 23.80 14.77
C ILE A 77 9.43 24.91 15.72
N GLY A 78 9.06 26.07 15.18
CA GLY A 78 8.72 27.26 15.94
C GLY A 78 8.42 28.42 15.01
N ASP A 79 7.81 29.49 15.52
CA ASP A 79 7.57 30.72 14.75
C ASP A 79 6.81 30.50 13.43
N GLY A 80 5.92 29.50 13.40
CA GLY A 80 5.10 29.15 12.24
C GLY A 80 5.78 28.28 11.18
N ALA A 81 7.05 27.88 11.35
CA ALA A 81 7.81 27.13 10.36
C ALA A 81 8.76 26.07 10.95
N VAL A 82 9.36 25.27 10.06
CA VAL A 82 10.46 24.36 10.38
C VAL A 82 11.77 24.97 9.88
N THR A 83 12.73 25.17 10.78
CA THR A 83 14.07 25.66 10.48
C THR A 83 15.08 24.53 10.63
N VAL A 84 15.74 24.17 9.53
CA VAL A 84 16.71 23.07 9.47
C VAL A 84 18.11 23.61 9.70
N ASN A 85 18.88 22.99 10.60
CA ASN A 85 20.29 23.31 10.77
C ASN A 85 21.11 22.68 9.65
N LYS A 86 21.46 23.47 8.62
CA LYS A 86 22.28 23.01 7.48
C LYS A 86 23.68 22.55 7.86
N ALA A 87 24.20 22.95 9.03
CA ALA A 87 25.48 22.51 9.54
C ALA A 87 25.40 21.16 10.30
N SER A 88 24.19 20.63 10.55
CA SER A 88 24.02 19.34 11.21
C SER A 88 24.39 18.19 10.25
N PRO A 89 25.31 17.28 10.64
CA PRO A 89 25.57 16.06 9.87
C PRO A 89 24.31 15.20 9.72
N THR A 90 23.43 15.20 10.73
CA THR A 90 22.13 14.52 10.64
C THR A 90 21.25 15.11 9.54
N ALA A 91 21.27 16.43 9.33
CA ALA A 91 20.49 17.04 8.25
C ALA A 91 20.96 16.67 6.86
N ALA A 92 22.26 16.42 6.67
CA ALA A 92 22.79 15.92 5.40
C ALA A 92 22.38 14.46 5.13
N ALA A 93 22.24 13.65 6.18
CA ALA A 93 21.91 12.22 6.06
C ALA A 93 20.40 11.93 6.07
N ALA A 94 19.61 12.74 6.77
CA ALA A 94 18.18 12.53 6.95
C ALA A 94 17.38 13.09 5.77
N ARG A 95 16.65 12.22 5.08
CA ARG A 95 15.65 12.66 4.08
C ARG A 95 14.47 13.26 4.83
N MET A 96 14.13 14.51 4.55
CA MET A 96 13.04 15.21 5.23
C MET A 96 12.09 15.90 4.26
N SER A 97 10.87 16.13 4.73
CA SER A 97 9.85 16.96 4.10
C SER A 97 9.19 17.81 5.18
N THR A 98 9.07 19.11 4.93
CA THR A 98 8.49 20.08 5.87
C THR A 98 7.22 20.68 5.28
N HIS A 99 6.24 20.95 6.13
CA HIS A 99 5.01 21.64 5.75
C HIS A 99 4.44 22.40 6.95
N GLY A 100 4.53 23.74 6.92
CA GLY A 100 4.13 24.60 8.03
C GLY A 100 4.83 24.22 9.33
N MET A 101 4.05 23.84 10.34
CA MET A 101 4.52 23.39 11.66
C MET A 101 4.63 21.86 11.78
N SER A 102 4.84 21.16 10.66
CA SER A 102 5.02 19.71 10.59
C SER A 102 6.27 19.34 9.79
N VAL A 103 6.91 18.25 10.21
CA VAL A 103 8.02 17.63 9.52
C VAL A 103 7.87 16.12 9.53
N VAL A 104 8.24 15.50 8.41
CA VAL A 104 8.43 14.07 8.27
C VAL A 104 9.88 13.82 7.89
N TRP A 105 10.56 12.90 8.58
CA TRP A 105 11.95 12.55 8.24
C TRP A 105 12.25 11.08 8.43
N HIS A 106 13.21 10.59 7.64
CA HIS A 106 13.79 9.27 7.81
C HIS A 106 14.88 9.34 8.88
N ASP A 107 14.69 8.59 9.96
CA ASP A 107 15.66 8.51 11.06
C ASP A 107 16.23 7.10 11.13
N VAL A 108 17.55 6.96 10.97
CA VAL A 108 18.17 5.62 10.96
C VAL A 108 17.92 4.86 12.27
N ARG A 109 17.70 5.57 13.38
CA ARG A 109 17.46 4.96 14.69
C ARG A 109 16.18 4.13 14.70
N THR A 110 15.13 4.49 13.95
CA THR A 110 13.83 3.77 13.97
C THR A 110 13.91 2.34 13.44
N SER A 111 14.98 1.98 12.73
CA SER A 111 15.25 0.60 12.31
C SER A 111 15.71 -0.34 13.43
N ARG A 112 16.13 0.21 14.58
CA ARG A 112 16.61 -0.56 15.72
C ARG A 112 15.44 -1.16 16.53
N SER A 113 15.70 -2.27 17.23
CA SER A 113 14.69 -2.92 18.07
C SER A 113 14.14 -2.01 19.18
N ARG A 114 15.00 -1.14 19.73
CA ARG A 114 14.65 -0.03 20.61
C ARG A 114 15.37 1.21 20.13
N TRP A 115 14.68 2.35 20.16
CA TRP A 115 15.20 3.59 19.63
C TRP A 115 14.67 4.80 20.38
N SER A 116 15.44 5.88 20.30
CA SER A 116 15.11 7.15 20.94
C SER A 116 15.68 8.32 20.16
N VAL A 117 14.90 9.39 20.08
CA VAL A 117 15.28 10.68 19.50
C VAL A 117 15.16 11.74 20.60
N PRO A 118 16.29 12.37 21.00
CA PRO A 118 16.24 13.45 21.97
C PRO A 118 15.58 14.69 21.36
N VAL A 119 14.75 15.35 22.16
CA VAL A 119 14.08 16.60 21.77
C VAL A 119 14.10 17.60 22.93
N ALA A 120 13.93 18.88 22.66
CA ALA A 120 13.64 19.90 23.65
C ALA A 120 12.31 20.57 23.30
N VAL A 121 11.33 20.51 24.21
CA VAL A 121 10.01 21.14 24.07
C VAL A 121 9.98 22.36 24.96
N ASP A 122 9.84 23.54 24.39
CA ASP A 122 9.88 24.84 25.10
C ASP A 122 11.10 24.94 26.05
N GLY A 123 12.25 24.44 25.59
CA GLY A 123 13.51 24.42 26.33
C GLY A 123 13.68 23.24 27.31
N ARG A 124 12.63 22.45 27.58
CA ARG A 124 12.72 21.27 28.46
C ARG A 124 13.15 20.04 27.67
N ARG A 125 14.19 19.35 28.14
CA ARG A 125 14.68 18.12 27.51
C ARG A 125 13.70 16.97 27.69
N GLU A 126 13.34 16.36 26.58
CA GLU A 126 12.44 15.22 26.49
C GLU A 126 12.95 14.19 25.46
N THR A 127 12.18 13.15 25.21
CA THR A 127 12.58 12.07 24.31
C THR A 127 11.37 11.46 23.62
N ILE A 128 11.48 11.31 22.31
CA ILE A 128 10.61 10.42 21.54
C ILE A 128 11.26 9.04 21.60
N ALA A 129 10.56 8.01 22.07
CA ALA A 129 11.10 6.67 22.08
C ALA A 129 10.12 5.66 21.48
N GLY A 130 10.68 4.58 20.95
CA GLY A 130 9.90 3.52 20.38
C GLY A 130 10.66 2.21 20.28
N ALA A 131 9.94 1.23 19.76
CA ALA A 131 10.45 -0.09 19.47
C ALA A 131 10.02 -0.50 18.05
N THR A 132 10.88 -1.25 17.38
CA THR A 132 10.59 -1.81 16.07
C THR A 132 10.80 -3.31 16.11
N ASP A 133 9.71 -4.06 16.01
CA ASP A 133 9.74 -5.52 16.06
C ASP A 133 9.45 -6.12 14.69
N ARG A 134 10.20 -7.15 14.32
CA ARG A 134 9.97 -7.93 13.09
C ARG A 134 8.90 -8.99 13.37
N ARG A 135 7.93 -9.08 12.48
CA ARG A 135 6.84 -10.06 12.52
C ARG A 135 7.13 -11.20 11.54
N ALA A 136 6.68 -12.40 11.91
CA ALA A 136 6.82 -13.56 11.05
C ALA A 136 6.00 -13.38 9.77
N ARG A 137 6.61 -13.72 8.64
CA ARG A 137 5.92 -13.73 7.34
C ARG A 137 4.88 -14.84 7.31
N PRO A 138 3.73 -14.63 6.66
CA PRO A 138 2.78 -15.71 6.43
C PRO A 138 3.36 -16.72 5.44
N SER A 139 2.88 -17.96 5.48
CA SER A 139 3.35 -18.98 4.54
C SER A 139 2.75 -18.78 3.15
N LEU A 140 3.61 -18.66 2.14
CA LEU A 140 3.16 -18.50 0.75
C LEU A 140 2.38 -19.72 0.26
N ALA A 141 2.76 -20.92 0.71
CA ALA A 141 2.09 -22.17 0.36
C ALA A 141 0.61 -22.18 0.78
N LEU A 142 0.28 -21.66 1.96
CA LEU A 142 -1.10 -21.58 2.43
C LEU A 142 -1.94 -20.66 1.52
N TRP A 143 -1.37 -19.55 1.07
CA TRP A 143 -2.06 -18.66 0.13
C TRP A 143 -2.20 -19.26 -1.26
N ALA A 144 -1.20 -20.01 -1.75
CA ALA A 144 -1.33 -20.76 -3.00
C ALA A 144 -2.45 -21.80 -2.95
N VAL A 145 -2.56 -22.54 -1.83
CA VAL A 145 -3.66 -23.48 -1.58
C VAL A 145 -5.00 -22.75 -1.52
N ALA A 146 -5.08 -21.60 -0.85
CA ALA A 146 -6.29 -20.80 -0.77
C ALA A 146 -6.76 -20.30 -2.16
N VAL A 147 -5.83 -19.82 -3.00
CA VAL A 147 -6.13 -19.44 -4.40
C VAL A 147 -6.62 -20.65 -5.19
N ALA A 148 -5.90 -21.78 -5.14
CA ALA A 148 -6.30 -22.99 -5.86
C ALA A 148 -7.70 -23.48 -5.44
N ALA A 149 -7.97 -23.53 -4.13
CA ALA A 149 -9.29 -23.90 -3.61
C ALA A 149 -10.38 -22.92 -4.09
N PHE A 150 -10.09 -21.62 -4.11
CA PHE A 150 -11.04 -20.63 -4.58
C PHE A 150 -11.30 -20.71 -6.09
N VAL A 151 -10.29 -21.01 -6.91
CA VAL A 151 -10.46 -21.28 -8.36
C VAL A 151 -11.44 -22.43 -8.57
N LEU A 152 -11.27 -23.53 -7.83
CA LEU A 152 -12.14 -24.70 -7.93
C LEU A 152 -13.58 -24.35 -7.49
N ALA A 153 -13.74 -23.64 -6.38
CA ALA A 153 -15.05 -23.19 -5.90
C ALA A 153 -15.74 -22.23 -6.90
N ALA A 154 -15.01 -21.26 -7.46
CA ALA A 154 -15.55 -20.31 -8.42
C ALA A 154 -15.96 -20.98 -9.75
N CYS A 155 -15.29 -22.08 -10.16
CA CYS A 155 -15.72 -22.87 -11.30
C CYS A 155 -17.13 -23.47 -11.12
N VAL A 156 -17.59 -23.69 -9.88
CA VAL A 156 -18.95 -24.18 -9.58
C VAL A 156 -20.02 -23.17 -9.98
N LEU A 157 -19.70 -21.87 -10.03
CA LEU A 157 -20.63 -20.83 -10.48
C LEU A 157 -21.13 -21.07 -11.92
N ARG A 158 -20.35 -21.78 -12.75
CA ARG A 158 -20.64 -22.09 -14.17
C ARG A 158 -21.07 -20.86 -15.01
N SER A 159 -20.77 -19.66 -14.54
CA SER A 159 -21.14 -18.39 -15.15
C SER A 159 -19.89 -17.52 -15.27
N PRO A 160 -19.36 -17.30 -16.49
CA PRO A 160 -18.20 -16.43 -16.67
C PRO A 160 -18.49 -15.00 -16.22
N VAL A 161 -19.73 -14.53 -16.41
CA VAL A 161 -20.17 -13.19 -15.97
C VAL A 161 -20.11 -13.07 -14.46
N ALA A 162 -20.68 -14.03 -13.72
CA ALA A 162 -20.69 -13.98 -12.25
C ALA A 162 -19.26 -14.02 -11.68
N ALA A 163 -18.41 -14.90 -12.22
CA ALA A 163 -17.01 -15.00 -11.82
C ALA A 163 -16.23 -13.71 -12.12
N GLY A 164 -16.41 -13.12 -13.30
CA GLY A 164 -15.77 -11.85 -13.68
C GLY A 164 -16.23 -10.68 -12.80
N VAL A 165 -17.53 -10.56 -12.53
CA VAL A 165 -18.05 -9.52 -11.62
C VAL A 165 -17.48 -9.71 -10.21
N LEU A 166 -17.53 -10.91 -9.65
CA LEU A 166 -16.97 -11.19 -8.32
C LEU A 166 -15.47 -10.85 -8.24
N SER A 167 -14.71 -11.25 -9.26
CA SER A 167 -13.28 -10.95 -9.40
C SER A 167 -13.01 -9.44 -9.35
N SER A 168 -13.70 -8.69 -10.22
CA SER A 168 -13.55 -7.24 -10.33
C SER A 168 -14.01 -6.51 -9.08
N CYS A 169 -15.14 -6.87 -8.45
CA CYS A 169 -15.58 -6.28 -7.20
C CYS A 169 -14.55 -6.46 -6.08
N ALA A 170 -14.02 -7.68 -5.90
CA ALA A 170 -13.01 -7.94 -4.89
C ALA A 170 -11.74 -7.12 -5.15
N ALA A 171 -11.30 -7.04 -6.41
CA ALA A 171 -10.15 -6.23 -6.82
C ALA A 171 -10.35 -4.73 -6.55
N ILE A 172 -11.52 -4.18 -6.86
CA ILE A 172 -11.82 -2.75 -6.60
C ILE A 172 -11.87 -2.45 -5.10
N ILE A 173 -12.40 -3.36 -4.27
CA ILE A 173 -12.37 -3.19 -2.82
C ILE A 173 -10.91 -3.18 -2.31
N VAL A 174 -10.05 -4.07 -2.83
CA VAL A 174 -8.61 -4.08 -2.49
C VAL A 174 -7.92 -2.79 -2.96
N ALA A 175 -8.20 -2.33 -4.19
CA ALA A 175 -7.70 -1.07 -4.73
C ALA A 175 -8.06 0.11 -3.84
N ALA A 176 -9.34 0.25 -3.52
CA ALA A 176 -9.87 1.29 -2.63
C ALA A 176 -9.24 1.21 -1.23
N ALA A 177 -9.07 0.00 -0.67
CA ALA A 177 -8.45 -0.18 0.64
C ALA A 177 -7.00 0.35 0.68
N PHE A 178 -6.26 0.27 -0.42
CA PHE A 178 -4.91 0.84 -0.50
C PHE A 178 -4.93 2.34 -0.80
N ALA A 179 -5.78 2.79 -1.73
CA ALA A 179 -5.91 4.20 -2.08
C ALA A 179 -6.36 5.05 -0.88
N LEU A 180 -7.30 4.53 -0.06
CA LEU A 180 -7.81 5.21 1.14
C LEU A 180 -6.89 5.06 2.36
N SER A 181 -5.76 4.36 2.25
CA SER A 181 -4.85 4.16 3.37
C SER A 181 -4.06 5.44 3.69
N THR A 182 -3.66 5.62 4.95
CA THR A 182 -2.76 6.71 5.36
C THR A 182 -1.39 6.65 4.68
N TYR A 183 -1.03 5.49 4.13
CA TYR A 183 0.22 5.22 3.42
C TYR A 183 0.12 5.41 1.91
N ALA A 184 -1.07 5.73 1.38
CA ALA A 184 -1.26 5.93 -0.04
C ALA A 184 -0.30 7.01 -0.57
N SER A 185 0.31 6.71 -1.71
CA SER A 185 1.03 7.70 -2.52
C SER A 185 0.07 8.26 -3.59
N PRO A 186 0.39 9.40 -4.22
CA PRO A 186 -0.36 9.89 -5.37
C PRO A 186 -0.54 8.84 -6.47
N GLY A 187 0.50 8.02 -6.71
CA GLY A 187 0.43 6.91 -7.66
C GLY A 187 -0.58 5.83 -7.26
N THR A 188 -0.73 5.54 -5.96
CA THR A 188 -1.74 4.59 -5.46
C THR A 188 -3.16 5.08 -5.75
N TRP A 189 -3.41 6.38 -5.60
CA TRP A 189 -4.71 6.99 -5.91
C TRP A 189 -5.02 6.94 -7.39
N ILE A 190 -4.06 7.33 -8.24
CA ILE A 190 -4.22 7.32 -9.70
C ILE A 190 -4.54 5.90 -10.18
N ALA A 191 -3.74 4.92 -9.75
CA ALA A 191 -3.98 3.52 -10.08
C ALA A 191 -5.37 3.05 -9.63
N GLY A 192 -5.81 3.40 -8.41
CA GLY A 192 -7.13 3.02 -7.92
C GLY A 192 -8.29 3.63 -8.72
N VAL A 193 -8.13 4.87 -9.20
CA VAL A 193 -9.13 5.51 -10.08
C VAL A 193 -9.17 4.83 -11.44
N ASP A 194 -8.01 4.55 -12.05
CA ASP A 194 -7.93 3.85 -13.33
C ASP A 194 -8.57 2.47 -13.25
N GLU A 195 -8.24 1.71 -12.21
CA GLU A 195 -8.81 0.39 -11.92
C GLU A 195 -10.35 0.47 -11.81
N LEU A 196 -10.88 1.46 -11.10
CA LEU A 196 -12.32 1.70 -10.96
C LEU A 196 -12.98 2.03 -12.31
N VAL A 197 -12.38 2.89 -13.12
CA VAL A 197 -12.88 3.26 -14.45
C VAL A 197 -12.93 2.03 -15.36
N PHE A 198 -11.87 1.22 -15.37
CA PHE A 198 -11.82 -0.02 -16.16
C PHE A 198 -12.86 -1.05 -15.72
N ALA A 199 -13.10 -1.20 -14.43
CA ALA A 199 -14.15 -2.07 -13.91
C ALA A 199 -15.55 -1.53 -14.28
N ALA A 200 -15.78 -0.23 -14.12
CA ALA A 200 -17.05 0.41 -14.46
C ALA A 200 -17.37 0.29 -15.95
N ALA A 201 -16.38 0.42 -16.83
CA ALA A 201 -16.53 0.21 -18.26
C ALA A 201 -16.98 -1.23 -18.57
N GLY A 202 -16.33 -2.24 -17.98
CA GLY A 202 -16.74 -3.65 -18.15
C GLY A 202 -18.17 -3.91 -17.66
N VAL A 203 -18.51 -3.43 -16.46
CA VAL A 203 -19.87 -3.54 -15.91
C VAL A 203 -20.90 -2.83 -16.82
N GLY A 204 -20.53 -1.67 -17.37
CA GLY A 204 -21.38 -0.94 -18.31
C GLY A 204 -21.67 -1.74 -19.58
N VAL A 205 -20.64 -2.38 -20.16
CA VAL A 205 -20.83 -3.27 -21.32
C VAL A 205 -21.70 -4.48 -20.96
N LEU A 206 -21.58 -5.05 -19.75
CA LEU A 206 -22.47 -6.13 -19.32
C LEU A 206 -23.93 -5.68 -19.22
N ARG A 207 -24.16 -4.45 -18.74
CA ARG A 207 -25.51 -3.92 -18.45
C ARG A 207 -26.24 -3.38 -19.66
N TRP A 208 -25.52 -2.68 -20.54
CA TRP A 208 -26.09 -1.92 -21.66
C TRP A 208 -25.55 -2.35 -23.03
N GLY A 209 -24.47 -3.14 -23.07
CA GLY A 209 -23.91 -3.65 -24.31
C GLY A 209 -24.77 -4.72 -24.97
N PRO A 210 -24.54 -4.99 -26.27
CA PRO A 210 -25.23 -6.06 -26.97
C PRO A 210 -24.91 -7.43 -26.36
N PRO A 211 -25.78 -8.45 -26.51
CA PRO A 211 -25.54 -9.78 -25.96
C PRO A 211 -24.18 -10.41 -26.34
N SER A 212 -23.71 -10.13 -27.57
CA SER A 212 -22.40 -10.57 -28.07
C SER A 212 -21.20 -9.99 -27.31
N ALA A 213 -21.35 -8.82 -26.67
CA ALA A 213 -20.29 -8.16 -25.93
C ALA A 213 -20.18 -8.63 -24.46
N ARG A 214 -21.15 -9.41 -23.96
CA ARG A 214 -21.19 -9.83 -22.56
C ARG A 214 -20.06 -10.79 -22.19
N LEU A 215 -19.76 -11.76 -23.05
CA LEU A 215 -18.65 -12.71 -22.85
C LEU A 215 -17.27 -12.03 -22.88
N PRO A 216 -16.94 -11.19 -23.89
CA PRO A 216 -15.72 -10.38 -23.86
C PRO A 216 -15.60 -9.51 -22.60
N SER A 217 -16.69 -8.89 -22.16
CA SER A 217 -16.68 -8.07 -20.95
C SER A 217 -16.46 -8.89 -19.67
N ALA A 218 -17.07 -10.07 -19.58
CA ALA A 218 -16.81 -11.00 -18.47
C ALA A 218 -15.34 -11.42 -18.40
N LEU A 219 -14.71 -11.69 -19.56
CA LEU A 219 -13.29 -11.97 -19.65
C LEU A 219 -12.45 -10.76 -19.20
N TRP A 220 -12.79 -9.56 -19.66
CA TRP A 220 -12.13 -8.32 -19.25
C TRP A 220 -12.14 -8.14 -17.74
N LEU A 221 -13.31 -8.22 -17.10
CA LEU A 221 -13.44 -8.08 -15.65
C LEU A 221 -12.69 -9.17 -14.88
N SER A 222 -12.66 -10.39 -15.44
CA SER A 222 -11.89 -11.50 -14.88
C SER A 222 -10.39 -11.20 -14.90
N LEU A 223 -9.85 -10.80 -16.05
CA LEU A 223 -8.43 -10.48 -16.25
C LEU A 223 -8.01 -9.25 -15.43
N LEU A 224 -8.85 -8.23 -15.37
CA LEU A 224 -8.63 -7.04 -14.56
C LEU A 224 -8.46 -7.42 -13.08
N GLY A 225 -9.35 -8.26 -12.55
CA GLY A 225 -9.24 -8.70 -11.15
C GLY A 225 -8.00 -9.55 -10.87
N VAL A 226 -7.56 -10.39 -11.82
CA VAL A 226 -6.27 -11.11 -11.71
C VAL A 226 -5.11 -10.12 -11.71
N ALA A 227 -5.09 -9.17 -12.64
CA ALA A 227 -4.00 -8.19 -12.76
C ALA A 227 -3.86 -7.34 -11.49
N ILE A 228 -4.96 -6.81 -10.97
CA ILE A 228 -4.97 -6.03 -9.72
C ILE A 228 -4.60 -6.91 -8.52
N GLY A 229 -5.14 -8.13 -8.46
CA GLY A 229 -4.82 -9.06 -7.38
C GLY A 229 -3.32 -9.38 -7.31
N LEU A 230 -2.70 -9.67 -8.46
CA LEU A 230 -1.27 -9.96 -8.57
C LEU A 230 -0.40 -8.73 -8.32
N SER A 231 -0.82 -7.53 -8.77
CA SER A 231 -0.07 -6.29 -8.49
C SER A 231 -0.01 -5.96 -6.98
N LYS A 232 -0.93 -6.52 -6.19
CA LYS A 232 -0.95 -6.44 -4.72
C LYS A 232 -0.49 -7.74 -4.05
N GLY A 233 0.23 -8.62 -4.75
CA GLY A 233 0.68 -9.93 -4.24
C GLY A 233 1.55 -9.86 -2.98
N GLU A 234 2.22 -8.73 -2.74
CA GLU A 234 3.00 -8.43 -1.53
C GLU A 234 2.22 -8.66 -0.23
N VAL A 235 0.88 -8.58 -0.26
CA VAL A 235 0.04 -8.89 0.90
C VAL A 235 0.22 -10.33 1.40
N PHE A 236 0.64 -11.26 0.53
CA PHE A 236 0.89 -12.65 0.88
C PHE A 236 2.32 -12.93 1.33
N LEU A 237 3.24 -11.98 1.11
CA LEU A 237 4.66 -12.14 1.43
C LEU A 237 5.04 -11.50 2.76
N HIS A 238 4.24 -10.52 3.17
CA HIS A 238 4.53 -9.68 4.31
C HIS A 238 3.56 -9.86 5.48
N ALA A 239 4.08 -9.67 6.68
CA ALA A 239 3.33 -9.87 7.92
C ALA A 239 2.18 -8.85 8.10
N ILE A 240 2.43 -7.59 7.77
CA ILE A 240 1.49 -6.48 8.00
C ILE A 240 1.11 -5.86 6.66
N VAL A 241 -0.18 -5.75 6.40
CA VAL A 241 -0.73 -5.05 5.23
C VAL A 241 -1.03 -3.60 5.61
N LEU A 242 -0.56 -2.66 4.80
CA LEU A 242 -0.71 -1.22 4.97
C LEU A 242 -1.94 -0.73 4.19
N SER A 243 -3.13 -1.08 4.70
CA SER A 243 -4.42 -0.77 4.08
C SER A 243 -5.40 -0.12 5.06
N ALA A 244 -6.43 0.54 4.53
CA ALA A 244 -7.55 1.04 5.32
C ALA A 244 -8.44 -0.09 5.89
N LEU A 245 -8.40 -1.27 5.27
CA LEU A 245 -9.10 -2.47 5.74
C LEU A 245 -8.17 -3.39 6.56
N PRO A 246 -8.72 -4.29 7.40
CA PRO A 246 -7.94 -5.31 8.08
C PRO A 246 -7.14 -6.19 7.10
N GLY A 247 -5.86 -6.44 7.40
CA GLY A 247 -4.98 -7.17 6.47
C GLY A 247 -5.45 -8.59 6.13
N THR A 248 -6.16 -9.28 7.03
CA THR A 248 -6.76 -10.59 6.72
C THR A 248 -7.87 -10.48 5.68
N LEU A 249 -8.70 -9.44 5.75
CA LEU A 249 -9.75 -9.18 4.78
C LEU A 249 -9.16 -8.83 3.41
N VAL A 250 -8.13 -7.98 3.37
CA VAL A 250 -7.43 -7.65 2.11
C VAL A 250 -6.87 -8.91 1.46
N ARG A 251 -6.18 -9.77 2.22
CA ARG A 251 -5.66 -11.04 1.67
C ARG A 251 -6.76 -11.94 1.13
N ALA A 252 -7.88 -12.09 1.85
CA ALA A 252 -9.02 -12.87 1.39
C ALA A 252 -9.61 -12.31 0.09
N LEU A 253 -9.79 -10.99 0.00
CA LEU A 253 -10.27 -10.33 -1.21
C LEU A 253 -9.27 -10.47 -2.38
N THR A 254 -7.97 -10.40 -2.12
CA THR A 254 -6.95 -10.66 -3.15
C THR A 254 -7.02 -12.12 -3.65
N VAL A 255 -7.23 -13.09 -2.74
CA VAL A 255 -7.48 -14.50 -3.13
C VAL A 255 -8.74 -14.62 -4.00
N ILE A 256 -9.84 -13.94 -3.62
CA ILE A 256 -11.09 -13.93 -4.38
C ILE A 256 -10.87 -13.33 -5.77
N ALA A 257 -10.21 -12.17 -5.86
CA ALA A 257 -9.92 -11.50 -7.12
C ALA A 257 -9.12 -12.40 -8.08
N ILE A 258 -8.03 -13.00 -7.60
CA ILE A 258 -7.21 -13.90 -8.41
C ILE A 258 -7.99 -15.17 -8.76
N GLY A 259 -8.60 -15.82 -7.78
CA GLY A 259 -9.26 -17.11 -7.97
C GLY A 259 -10.51 -17.03 -8.84
N ALA A 260 -11.40 -16.07 -8.58
CA ALA A 260 -12.56 -15.83 -9.43
C ALA A 260 -12.17 -15.39 -10.83
N GLY A 261 -11.12 -14.58 -10.97
CA GLY A 261 -10.64 -14.13 -12.27
C GLY A 261 -10.06 -15.26 -13.12
N ILE A 262 -9.26 -16.15 -12.54
CA ILE A 262 -8.77 -17.36 -13.23
C ILE A 262 -9.94 -18.25 -13.65
N ALA A 263 -10.90 -18.50 -12.76
CA ALA A 263 -12.08 -19.30 -13.08
C ALA A 263 -12.94 -18.66 -14.18
N GLY A 264 -13.19 -17.36 -14.11
CA GLY A 264 -13.95 -16.60 -15.11
C GLY A 264 -13.28 -16.59 -16.48
N GLY A 265 -11.95 -16.45 -16.52
CA GLY A 265 -11.16 -16.60 -17.74
C GLY A 265 -11.29 -17.99 -18.35
N ALA A 266 -11.16 -19.05 -17.54
CA ALA A 266 -11.29 -20.43 -17.99
C ALA A 266 -12.71 -20.77 -18.49
N LEU A 267 -13.75 -20.29 -17.81
CA LEU A 267 -15.15 -20.45 -18.22
C LEU A 267 -15.42 -19.72 -19.54
N THR A 268 -14.89 -18.50 -19.70
CA THR A 268 -15.04 -17.73 -20.93
C THR A 268 -14.33 -18.41 -22.09
N TRP A 269 -13.10 -18.89 -21.88
CA TRP A 269 -12.38 -19.67 -22.89
C TRP A 269 -13.17 -20.90 -23.35
N ARG A 270 -13.73 -21.67 -22.39
CA ARG A 270 -14.58 -22.83 -22.71
C ARG A 270 -15.82 -22.46 -23.51
N ALA A 271 -16.40 -21.28 -23.28
CA ALA A 271 -17.54 -20.79 -24.03
C ALA A 271 -17.17 -20.42 -25.48
N TYR A 272 -15.95 -19.92 -25.73
CA TYR A 272 -15.45 -19.62 -27.08
C TYR A 272 -15.03 -20.86 -27.87
N ALA A 273 -14.63 -21.93 -27.19
CA ALA A 273 -14.13 -23.15 -27.82
C ALA A 273 -15.24 -24.14 -28.23
N ARG A 274 -16.51 -23.83 -27.93
CA ARG A 274 -17.69 -24.59 -28.34
C ARG A 274 -18.36 -23.89 -29.51
#